data_AF-A0A257Y4R6-F1
#
_entry.id   AF-A0A257Y4R6-F1
#
_cell.length_a   1.000
_cell.length_b   1.000
_cell.length_c   1.000
_cell.angle_alpha   90.00
_cell.angle_beta   90.00
_cell.angle_gamma   90.00
#
_symmetry.space_group_name_H-M   'P 1'
#
loop_
_entity.id
_entity.type
_entity.pdbx_description
1 polymer ?
#
loop_
_entity_poly.entity_id
_entity_poly.type
_entity_poly.pdbx_seq_one_letter_code
_entity_poly.pdbx_strand_id
1 'polypeptide(L)'
;FEVTATLVEAPGELVLDDEFAKSLGQESLDKLKEQVRARITQEHAGASRQKVKRALLDALDALHKFDVPPTLVSQEFDGVWQQVQQDLTAQNRTFEDEGTTEDAARVDYTRIAERRVRLGLVLAEIGERNNIQVSDDEVTRAVVERARQFPGQEQQVWDYYRRNPQAMASVRAPLYEEKVVDFLLELANVTEKPVSREELYKEEDEKAA
;
A
#
# COMPACT_ATOMS: atom_id res chain seq x y z
N PHE A 1 23.32 27.82 18.86
CA PHE A 1 23.53 26.95 20.02
C PHE A 1 25.02 26.85 20.28
N GLU A 2 25.43 26.92 21.54
CA GLU A 2 26.81 26.63 21.96
C GLU A 2 26.77 25.23 22.58
N VAL A 3 27.40 24.26 21.92
CA VAL A 3 27.38 22.84 22.33
C VAL A 3 28.80 22.38 22.58
N THR A 4 29.04 21.90 23.79
CA THR A 4 30.32 21.30 24.18
C THR A 4 30.21 19.79 24.12
N ALA A 5 30.89 19.16 23.16
CA ALA A 5 30.94 17.70 23.07
C ALA A 5 31.81 17.14 24.21
N THR A 6 31.23 16.30 25.06
CA THR A 6 31.91 15.66 26.19
C THR A 6 32.63 14.38 25.81
N LEU A 7 32.21 13.73 24.73
CA LEU A 7 32.76 12.47 24.24
C LEU A 7 32.52 12.34 22.74
N VAL A 8 33.52 11.86 22.00
CA VAL A 8 33.41 11.52 20.58
C VAL A 8 33.97 10.13 20.40
N GLU A 9 33.13 9.20 19.95
CA GLU A 9 33.49 7.81 19.70
C GLU A 9 33.24 7.46 18.24
N ALA A 10 34.02 6.52 17.72
CA ALA A 10 33.81 5.94 16.40
C ALA A 10 33.17 4.54 16.55
N PRO A 11 32.37 4.09 15.57
CA PRO A 11 31.88 2.71 15.57
C PRO A 11 33.06 1.73 15.61
N GLY A 12 33.04 0.79 16.56
CA GLY A 12 34.01 -0.29 16.63
C GLY A 12 33.83 -1.32 15.50
N GLU A 13 34.74 -2.27 15.42
CA GLU A 13 34.61 -3.42 14.51
C GLU A 13 33.41 -4.29 14.92
N LEU A 14 32.48 -4.50 13.98
CA LEU A 14 31.29 -5.31 14.22
C LEU A 14 31.57 -6.76 13.78
N VAL A 15 31.66 -7.67 14.74
CA VAL A 15 31.73 -9.11 14.47
C VAL A 15 30.32 -9.66 14.37
N LEU A 16 29.99 -10.29 13.25
CA LEU A 16 28.71 -10.96 13.03
C LEU A 16 28.81 -12.41 13.52
N ASP A 17 28.53 -12.61 14.80
CA ASP A 17 28.54 -13.92 15.46
C ASP A 17 27.23 -14.18 16.24
N ASP A 18 27.20 -15.31 16.98
CA ASP A 18 26.04 -15.68 17.77
C ASP A 18 25.79 -14.72 18.95
N GLU A 19 26.83 -14.07 19.49
CA GLU A 19 26.67 -13.10 20.57
C GLU A 19 26.01 -11.82 20.07
N PHE A 20 26.40 -11.36 18.87
CA PHE A 20 25.68 -10.29 18.18
C PHE A 20 24.22 -10.65 17.93
N ALA A 21 23.93 -11.87 17.46
CA ALA A 21 22.56 -12.32 17.24
C ALA A 21 21.72 -12.35 18.53
N LYS A 22 22.29 -12.83 19.63
CA LYS A 22 21.65 -12.81 20.96
C LYS A 22 21.36 -11.41 21.45
N SER A 23 22.23 -10.44 21.17
CA SER A 23 22.00 -9.03 21.51
C SER A 23 20.73 -8.45 20.82
N LEU A 24 20.35 -9.04 19.67
CA LEU A 24 19.14 -8.70 18.91
C LEU A 24 17.95 -9.63 19.22
N GLY A 25 18.07 -10.47 20.25
CA GLY A 25 17.02 -11.39 20.67
C GLY A 25 16.88 -12.64 19.80
N GLN A 26 17.89 -12.99 19.00
CA GLN A 26 17.92 -14.22 18.20
C GLN A 26 18.82 -15.28 18.84
N GLU A 27 18.50 -16.56 18.64
CA GLU A 27 19.21 -17.68 19.28
C GLU A 27 20.63 -17.87 18.74
N SER A 28 20.85 -17.59 17.45
CA SER A 28 22.12 -17.72 16.75
C SER A 28 22.19 -16.82 15.52
N LEU A 29 23.38 -16.66 14.96
CA LEU A 29 23.61 -15.95 13.70
C LEU A 29 22.82 -16.57 12.55
N ASP A 30 22.69 -17.89 12.52
CA ASP A 30 21.91 -18.58 11.50
C ASP A 30 20.42 -18.25 11.61
N LYS A 31 19.88 -18.16 12.84
CA LYS A 31 18.50 -17.73 13.07
C LYS A 31 18.26 -16.28 12.68
N LEU A 32 19.21 -15.40 12.99
CA LEU A 32 19.18 -14.02 12.53
C LEU A 32 19.15 -13.93 10.99
N LYS A 33 20.02 -14.69 10.31
CA LYS A 33 20.05 -14.74 8.83
C LYS A 33 18.76 -15.29 8.24
N GLU A 34 18.18 -16.33 8.85
CA GLU A 34 16.90 -16.91 8.44
C GLU A 34 15.77 -15.87 8.54
N GLN A 35 15.69 -15.15 9.66
CA GLN A 35 14.69 -14.10 9.87
C GLN A 35 14.86 -12.94 8.88
N VAL A 36 16.09 -12.47 8.67
CA VAL A 36 16.39 -11.41 7.70
C VAL A 36 16.01 -11.85 6.29
N ARG A 37 16.36 -13.09 5.90
CA ARG A 37 15.97 -13.65 4.59
C ARG A 37 14.46 -13.72 4.45
N ALA A 38 13.74 -14.19 5.46
CA ALA A 38 12.28 -14.26 5.43
C ALA A 38 11.66 -12.87 5.25
N ARG A 39 12.17 -11.86 5.97
CA ARG A 39 11.72 -10.47 5.84
C ARG A 39 11.96 -9.92 4.43
N ILE A 40 13.16 -10.08 3.88
CA ILE A 40 13.51 -9.63 2.53
C ILE A 40 12.63 -10.35 1.48
N THR A 41 12.39 -11.65 1.68
CA THR A 41 11.53 -12.43 0.79
C THR A 41 10.10 -11.91 0.79
N GLN A 42 9.53 -11.61 1.97
CA GLN A 42 8.20 -11.02 2.09
C GLN A 42 8.12 -9.63 1.46
N GLU A 43 9.17 -8.82 1.62
CA GLU A 43 9.26 -7.49 1.02
C GLU A 43 9.25 -7.56 -0.52
N HIS A 44 10.08 -8.43 -1.09
CA HIS A 44 10.13 -8.64 -2.54
C HIS A 44 8.85 -9.27 -3.10
N ALA A 45 8.22 -10.18 -2.35
CA ALA A 45 6.93 -10.76 -2.72
C ALA A 45 5.84 -9.67 -2.75
N GLY A 46 5.81 -8.77 -1.77
CA GLY A 46 4.90 -7.63 -1.73
C GLY A 46 5.10 -6.69 -2.93
N ALA A 47 6.34 -6.31 -3.22
CA ALA A 47 6.66 -5.46 -4.37
C ALA A 47 6.27 -6.12 -5.70
N SER A 48 6.56 -7.42 -5.85
CA SER A 48 6.20 -8.19 -7.06
C SER A 48 4.69 -8.26 -7.24
N ARG A 49 3.95 -8.50 -6.15
CA ARG A 49 2.49 -8.51 -6.16
C ARG A 49 1.93 -7.14 -6.57
N GLN A 50 2.48 -6.05 -6.06
CA GLN A 50 2.05 -4.70 -6.43
C GLN A 50 2.27 -4.42 -7.93
N LYS A 51 3.40 -4.86 -8.49
CA LYS A 51 3.68 -4.74 -9.94
C LYS A 51 2.67 -5.52 -10.78
N VAL A 52 2.42 -6.79 -10.46
CA VAL A 52 1.45 -7.63 -11.18
C VAL A 52 0.04 -7.07 -11.06
N LYS A 53 -0.37 -6.65 -9.87
CA LYS A 53 -1.66 -6.01 -9.64
C LYS A 53 -1.81 -4.74 -10.47
N ARG A 54 -0.79 -3.88 -10.49
CA ARG A 54 -0.80 -2.65 -11.32
C ARG A 54 -0.96 -2.98 -12.80
N ALA A 55 -0.16 -3.91 -13.33
CA ALA A 55 -0.24 -4.33 -14.72
C ALA A 55 -1.63 -4.88 -15.09
N LEU A 56 -2.25 -5.65 -14.20
CA LEU A 56 -3.62 -6.14 -14.37
C LEU A 56 -4.63 -4.98 -14.41
N LEU A 57 -4.55 -4.06 -13.46
CA LEU A 57 -5.46 -2.90 -13.40
C LEU A 57 -5.28 -1.97 -14.61
N ASP A 58 -4.05 -1.76 -15.08
CA ASP A 58 -3.76 -1.00 -16.30
C ASP A 58 -4.38 -1.67 -17.53
N ALA A 59 -4.27 -3.00 -17.64
CA ALA A 59 -4.90 -3.76 -18.71
C ALA A 59 -6.44 -3.65 -18.66
N LEU A 60 -7.04 -3.74 -17.47
CA LEU A 60 -8.49 -3.57 -17.30
C LEU A 60 -8.95 -2.17 -17.68
N ASP A 61 -8.23 -1.13 -17.24
CA ASP A 61 -8.56 0.26 -17.60
C ASP A 61 -8.44 0.50 -19.11
N ALA A 62 -7.43 -0.09 -19.76
CA ALA A 62 -7.27 -0.03 -21.21
C ALA A 62 -8.43 -0.71 -21.97
N LEU A 63 -8.86 -1.89 -21.48
CA LEU A 63 -9.93 -2.68 -22.10
C LEU A 63 -11.32 -2.10 -21.87
N HIS A 64 -11.53 -1.33 -20.80
CA HIS A 64 -12.85 -0.86 -20.41
C HIS A 64 -12.89 0.66 -20.39
N LYS A 65 -13.25 1.26 -21.53
CA LYS A 65 -13.41 2.70 -21.66
C LYS A 65 -14.89 3.09 -21.70
N PHE A 66 -15.42 3.49 -20.54
CA PHE A 66 -16.79 3.97 -20.40
C PHE A 66 -16.83 5.22 -19.51
N ASP A 67 -17.89 6.00 -19.65
CA ASP A 67 -18.11 7.20 -18.86
C ASP A 67 -18.51 6.82 -17.42
N VAL A 68 -17.81 7.40 -16.46
CA VAL A 68 -18.07 7.18 -15.04
C VAL A 68 -19.04 8.23 -14.50
N PRO A 69 -19.90 7.89 -13.51
CA PRO A 69 -20.82 8.85 -12.92
C PRO A 69 -20.08 10.04 -12.31
N PRO A 70 -20.38 11.29 -12.71
CA PRO A 70 -19.65 12.47 -12.23
C PRO A 70 -19.68 12.63 -10.71
N THR A 71 -20.78 12.21 -10.07
CA THR A 71 -20.92 12.23 -8.61
C THR A 71 -19.91 11.33 -7.91
N LEU A 72 -19.60 10.16 -8.47
CA LEU A 72 -18.59 9.26 -7.92
C LEU A 72 -17.19 9.79 -8.15
N VAL A 73 -16.94 10.40 -9.32
CA VAL A 73 -15.66 11.05 -9.62
C VAL A 73 -15.38 12.19 -8.64
N SER A 74 -16.38 13.05 -8.39
CA SER A 74 -16.23 14.14 -7.41
C SER A 74 -15.95 13.63 -6.01
N GLN A 75 -16.65 12.57 -5.55
CA GLN A 75 -16.40 11.98 -4.23
C GLN A 75 -14.98 11.41 -4.10
N GLU A 76 -14.52 10.67 -5.12
CA GLU A 76 -13.16 10.12 -5.14
C GLU A 76 -12.13 11.25 -5.20
N PHE A 77 -12.36 12.25 -6.06
CA PHE A 77 -11.51 13.42 -6.18
C PHE A 77 -11.38 14.16 -4.84
N ASP A 78 -12.49 14.46 -4.17
CA ASP A 78 -12.47 15.20 -2.90
C ASP A 78 -11.66 14.46 -1.83
N GLY A 79 -11.80 13.13 -1.75
CA GLY A 79 -11.03 12.30 -0.83
C GLY A 79 -9.53 12.33 -1.11
N VAL A 80 -9.14 12.16 -2.39
CA VAL A 80 -7.73 12.23 -2.81
C VAL A 80 -7.17 13.64 -2.61
N TRP A 81 -7.91 14.65 -3.02
CA TRP A 81 -7.51 16.04 -2.96
C TRP A 81 -7.30 16.52 -1.52
N GLN A 82 -8.18 16.11 -0.61
CA GLN A 82 -8.02 16.41 0.82
C GLN A 82 -6.74 15.79 1.39
N GLN A 83 -6.38 14.56 1.00
CA GLN A 83 -5.14 13.92 1.43
C GLN A 83 -3.91 14.67 0.90
N VAL A 84 -3.91 15.03 -0.39
CA VAL A 84 -2.83 15.80 -1.03
C VAL A 84 -2.59 17.13 -0.32
N GLN A 85 -3.67 17.86 0.00
CA GLN A 85 -3.57 19.12 0.72
C GLN A 85 -3.03 18.93 2.14
N GLN A 86 -3.43 17.87 2.84
CA GLN A 86 -2.89 17.54 4.17
C GLN A 86 -1.40 17.23 4.11
N ASP A 87 -0.96 16.46 3.11
CA ASP A 87 0.45 16.07 2.96
C ASP A 87 1.34 17.28 2.63
N LEU A 88 0.89 18.15 1.73
CA LEU A 88 1.57 19.43 1.43
C LEU A 88 1.68 20.31 2.68
N THR A 89 0.59 20.42 3.43
CA THR A 89 0.55 21.22 4.67
C THR A 89 1.48 20.64 5.73
N ALA A 90 1.49 19.32 5.91
CA ALA A 90 2.34 18.62 6.87
C ALA A 90 3.83 18.77 6.54
N GLN A 91 4.16 18.84 5.24
CA GLN A 91 5.52 19.06 4.76
C GLN A 91 5.89 20.55 4.63
N ASN A 92 4.95 21.46 4.89
CA ASN A 92 5.10 22.90 4.67
C ASN A 92 5.57 23.24 3.24
N ARG A 93 4.95 22.58 2.25
CA ARG A 93 5.21 22.72 0.81
C ARG A 93 3.97 23.22 0.07
N THR A 94 4.18 23.73 -1.13
CA THR A 94 3.15 24.17 -2.07
C THR A 94 3.21 23.34 -3.35
N PHE A 95 2.18 23.44 -4.20
CA PHE A 95 2.21 22.81 -5.54
C PHE A 95 3.37 23.34 -6.41
N GLU A 96 3.77 24.59 -6.22
CA GLU A 96 4.92 25.17 -6.93
C GLU A 96 6.23 24.48 -6.53
N ASP A 97 6.37 24.07 -5.26
CA ASP A 97 7.52 23.28 -4.77
C ASP A 97 7.54 21.84 -5.32
N GLU A 98 6.45 21.41 -5.95
CA GLU A 98 6.34 20.14 -6.69
C GLU A 98 6.49 20.32 -8.20
N GLY A 99 6.74 21.56 -8.66
CA GLY A 99 6.89 21.89 -10.07
C GLY A 99 5.59 21.86 -10.85
N THR A 100 4.44 22.07 -10.19
CA THR A 100 3.12 22.14 -10.82
C THR A 100 2.30 23.34 -10.30
N THR A 101 1.13 23.58 -10.87
CA THR A 101 0.16 24.54 -10.35
C THR A 101 -1.02 23.80 -9.71
N GLU A 102 -1.76 24.45 -8.81
CA GLU A 102 -2.96 23.85 -8.23
C GLU A 102 -3.95 23.41 -9.34
N ASP A 103 -4.19 24.27 -10.34
CA ASP A 103 -5.11 23.95 -11.44
C ASP A 103 -4.63 22.74 -12.27
N ALA A 104 -3.33 22.67 -12.58
CA ALA A 104 -2.78 21.52 -13.30
C ALA A 104 -2.86 20.24 -12.46
N ALA A 105 -2.54 20.33 -11.16
CA ALA A 105 -2.69 19.23 -10.22
C ALA A 105 -4.15 18.76 -10.15
N ARG A 106 -5.12 19.67 -10.07
CA ARG A 106 -6.56 19.33 -10.05
C ARG A 106 -6.96 18.52 -11.28
N VAL A 107 -6.48 18.88 -12.47
CA VAL A 107 -6.73 18.12 -13.69
C VAL A 107 -6.16 16.70 -13.60
N ASP A 108 -4.90 16.58 -13.16
CA ASP A 108 -4.25 15.28 -12.99
C ASP A 108 -4.97 14.39 -11.95
N TYR A 109 -5.33 14.95 -10.80
CA TYR A 109 -6.05 14.22 -9.75
C TYR A 109 -7.49 13.88 -10.16
N THR A 110 -8.13 14.70 -11.01
CA THR A 110 -9.44 14.35 -11.59
C THR A 110 -9.32 13.11 -12.48
N ARG A 111 -8.29 13.06 -13.32
CA ARG A 111 -8.00 11.89 -14.18
C ARG A 111 -7.71 10.63 -13.35
N ILE A 112 -6.99 10.78 -12.23
CA ILE A 112 -6.75 9.69 -11.27
C ILE A 112 -8.07 9.22 -10.66
N ALA A 113 -8.94 10.14 -10.23
CA ALA A 113 -10.25 9.81 -9.66
C ALA A 113 -11.15 9.09 -10.68
N GLU A 114 -11.20 9.55 -11.93
CA GLU A 114 -11.93 8.87 -13.00
C GLU A 114 -11.45 7.43 -13.22
N ARG A 115 -10.13 7.23 -13.27
CA ARG A 115 -9.53 5.89 -13.42
C ARG A 115 -9.88 4.98 -12.23
N ARG A 116 -9.79 5.49 -11.00
CA ARG A 116 -10.14 4.74 -9.78
C ARG A 116 -11.60 4.36 -9.73
N VAL A 117 -12.51 5.29 -10.03
CA VAL A 117 -13.96 5.01 -10.08
C VAL A 117 -14.26 3.95 -11.13
N ARG A 118 -13.66 4.08 -12.32
CA ARG A 118 -13.86 3.12 -13.42
C ARG A 118 -13.42 1.72 -13.04
N LEU A 119 -12.21 1.58 -12.51
CA LEU A 119 -11.67 0.29 -12.07
C LEU A 119 -12.48 -0.27 -10.90
N GLY A 120 -12.89 0.57 -9.94
CA GLY A 120 -13.75 0.15 -8.84
C GLY A 120 -15.07 -0.45 -9.32
N LEU A 121 -15.72 0.18 -10.32
CA LEU A 121 -16.96 -0.34 -10.93
C LEU A 121 -16.71 -1.64 -11.69
N VAL A 122 -15.62 -1.75 -12.44
CA VAL A 122 -15.23 -2.98 -13.15
C VAL A 122 -15.01 -4.13 -12.18
N LEU A 123 -14.23 -3.92 -11.12
CA LEU A 123 -13.93 -4.96 -10.13
C LEU A 123 -15.18 -5.35 -9.33
N ALA A 124 -16.05 -4.39 -9.01
CA ALA A 124 -17.33 -4.67 -8.37
C ALA A 124 -18.23 -5.57 -9.24
N GLU A 125 -18.36 -5.25 -10.54
CA GLU A 125 -19.14 -6.05 -11.48
C GLU A 125 -18.56 -7.47 -11.63
N ILE A 126 -17.23 -7.60 -11.75
CA ILE A 126 -16.57 -8.90 -11.84
C ILE A 126 -16.80 -9.71 -10.56
N GLY A 127 -16.60 -9.10 -9.40
CA GLY A 127 -16.77 -9.81 -8.13
C GLY A 127 -18.22 -10.19 -7.87
N GLU A 128 -19.19 -9.35 -8.22
CA GLU A 128 -20.62 -9.67 -8.12
C GLU A 128 -21.00 -10.86 -9.02
N ARG A 129 -20.61 -10.83 -10.30
CA ARG A 129 -20.91 -11.92 -11.25
C ARG A 129 -20.32 -13.27 -10.84
N ASN A 130 -19.18 -13.25 -10.15
CA ASN A 130 -18.49 -14.45 -9.70
C ASN A 130 -18.75 -14.77 -8.22
N ASN A 131 -19.69 -14.07 -7.58
CA ASN A 131 -20.06 -14.24 -6.18
C ASN A 131 -18.85 -14.23 -5.22
N ILE A 132 -17.89 -13.35 -5.50
CA ILE A 132 -16.74 -13.13 -4.63
C ILE A 132 -17.23 -12.37 -3.40
N GLN A 133 -16.91 -12.89 -2.22
CA GLN A 133 -17.29 -12.30 -0.95
C GLN A 133 -16.12 -12.30 0.01
N VAL A 134 -16.04 -11.24 0.82
CA VAL A 134 -15.15 -11.18 1.98
C VAL A 134 -15.95 -11.67 3.17
N SER A 135 -15.46 -12.67 3.90
CA SER A 135 -16.10 -13.14 5.11
C SER A 135 -15.85 -12.21 6.30
N ASP A 136 -16.73 -12.26 7.30
CA ASP A 136 -16.53 -11.48 8.53
C ASP A 136 -15.26 -11.89 9.28
N ASP A 137 -14.84 -13.15 9.15
CA ASP A 137 -13.59 -13.65 9.72
C ASP A 137 -12.37 -13.03 9.02
N GLU A 138 -12.42 -12.86 7.70
CA GLU A 138 -11.35 -12.17 6.95
C GLU A 138 -11.21 -10.72 7.41
N VAL A 139 -12.33 -10.00 7.53
CA VAL A 139 -12.31 -8.61 8.01
C VAL A 139 -11.83 -8.55 9.46
N THR A 140 -12.31 -9.45 10.33
CA THR A 140 -11.89 -9.54 11.72
C THR A 140 -10.39 -9.74 11.83
N ARG A 141 -9.81 -10.67 11.06
CA ARG A 141 -8.36 -10.89 11.04
C ARG A 141 -7.61 -9.64 10.60
N ALA A 142 -8.06 -8.96 9.55
CA ALA A 142 -7.42 -7.73 9.08
C ALA A 142 -7.46 -6.60 10.13
N VAL A 143 -8.58 -6.46 10.86
CA VAL A 143 -8.68 -5.50 11.97
C VAL A 143 -7.71 -5.86 13.10
N VAL A 144 -7.58 -7.15 13.46
CA VAL A 144 -6.62 -7.61 14.48
C VAL A 144 -5.18 -7.30 14.05
N GLU A 145 -4.81 -7.60 12.80
CA GLU A 145 -3.47 -7.28 12.30
C GLU A 145 -3.20 -5.77 12.31
N ARG A 146 -4.19 -4.95 11.99
CA ARG A 146 -4.06 -3.49 12.08
C ARG A 146 -3.93 -3.01 13.52
N ALA A 147 -4.68 -3.59 14.46
CA ALA A 147 -4.58 -3.26 15.88
C ALA A 147 -3.17 -3.54 16.43
N ARG A 148 -2.51 -4.63 16.00
CA ARG A 148 -1.13 -4.98 16.38
C ARG A 148 -0.08 -3.94 15.95
N GLN A 149 -0.40 -3.07 15.00
CA GLN A 149 0.48 -1.98 14.58
C GLN A 149 0.50 -0.82 15.59
N PHE A 150 -0.38 -0.85 16.61
CA PHE A 150 -0.48 0.17 17.65
C PHE A 150 -0.27 -0.44 19.05
N PRO A 151 0.98 -0.80 19.43
CA PRO A 151 1.26 -1.40 20.73
C PRO A 151 0.76 -0.56 21.90
N GLY A 152 0.01 -1.17 22.82
CA GLY A 152 -0.58 -0.52 23.99
C GLY A 152 -1.93 0.18 23.74
N GLN A 153 -2.43 0.19 22.50
CA GLN A 153 -3.73 0.77 22.13
C GLN A 153 -4.62 -0.22 21.37
N GLU A 154 -4.24 -1.50 21.30
CA GLU A 154 -4.85 -2.52 20.46
C GLU A 154 -6.36 -2.65 20.72
N GLN A 155 -6.77 -2.63 21.99
CA GLN A 155 -8.18 -2.72 22.38
C GLN A 155 -8.98 -1.48 21.93
N GLN A 156 -8.39 -0.29 21.97
CA GLN A 156 -9.05 0.94 21.54
C GLN A 156 -9.24 0.95 20.02
N VAL A 157 -8.23 0.50 19.27
CA VAL A 157 -8.31 0.36 17.80
C VAL A 157 -9.39 -0.67 17.44
N TRP A 158 -9.40 -1.82 18.10
CA TRP A 158 -10.43 -2.85 17.91
C TRP A 158 -11.85 -2.32 18.16
N ASP A 159 -12.06 -1.64 19.29
CA ASP A 159 -13.36 -1.07 19.64
C ASP A 159 -13.81 0.03 18.67
N TYR A 160 -12.88 0.84 18.17
CA TYR A 160 -13.16 1.84 17.14
C TYR A 160 -13.75 1.20 15.89
N TYR A 161 -13.09 0.18 15.33
CA TYR A 161 -13.57 -0.52 14.15
C TYR A 161 -14.94 -1.17 14.41
N ARG A 162 -15.08 -1.89 15.53
CA ARG A 162 -16.34 -2.58 15.87
C ARG A 162 -17.54 -1.62 15.97
N ARG A 163 -17.33 -0.40 16.46
CA ARG A 163 -18.41 0.60 16.66
C ARG A 163 -18.64 1.48 15.44
N ASN A 164 -17.77 1.43 14.43
CA ASN A 164 -17.83 2.28 13.26
C ASN A 164 -17.99 1.44 11.97
N PRO A 165 -19.23 1.29 11.47
CA PRO A 165 -19.49 0.55 10.23
C PRO A 165 -18.73 1.07 9.02
N GLN A 166 -18.48 2.38 8.92
CA GLN A 166 -17.70 2.96 7.83
C GLN A 166 -16.22 2.55 7.92
N ALA A 167 -15.66 2.51 9.13
CA ALA A 167 -14.30 2.00 9.34
C ALA A 167 -14.18 0.51 9.02
N MET A 168 -15.22 -0.29 9.32
CA MET A 168 -15.25 -1.70 8.91
C MET A 168 -15.31 -1.84 7.39
N ALA A 169 -16.11 -1.02 6.72
CA ALA A 169 -16.20 -1.01 5.26
C ALA A 169 -14.85 -0.65 4.60
N SER A 170 -14.09 0.29 5.18
CA SER A 170 -12.78 0.66 4.66
C SER A 170 -11.71 -0.43 4.81
N VAL A 171 -11.88 -1.38 5.74
CA VAL A 171 -11.05 -2.59 5.82
C VAL A 171 -11.52 -3.65 4.82
N ARG A 172 -12.82 -3.77 4.62
CA ARG A 172 -13.40 -4.76 3.70
C ARG A 172 -13.10 -4.46 2.24
N ALA A 173 -13.12 -3.19 1.83
CA ALA A 173 -12.93 -2.82 0.42
C ALA A 173 -11.58 -3.28 -0.17
N PRO A 174 -10.41 -3.03 0.47
CA PRO A 174 -9.15 -3.57 0.00
C PRO A 174 -9.10 -5.11 -0.02
N LEU A 175 -9.70 -5.78 0.96
CA LEU A 175 -9.78 -7.25 0.96
C LEU A 175 -10.60 -7.78 -0.21
N TYR A 176 -11.70 -7.11 -0.54
CA TYR A 176 -12.53 -7.48 -1.67
C TYR A 176 -11.77 -7.29 -2.98
N GLU A 177 -11.11 -6.14 -3.15
CA GLU A 177 -10.27 -5.84 -4.31
C GLU A 177 -9.18 -6.90 -4.49
N GLU A 178 -8.45 -7.26 -3.43
CA GLU A 178 -7.42 -8.31 -3.49
C GLU A 178 -8.00 -9.66 -3.94
N LYS A 179 -9.18 -10.05 -3.45
CA LYS A 179 -9.82 -11.31 -3.85
C LYS A 179 -10.26 -11.30 -5.32
N VAL A 180 -10.77 -10.18 -5.82
CA VAL A 180 -11.12 -10.04 -7.24
C VAL A 180 -9.86 -10.09 -8.11
N VAL A 181 -8.78 -9.42 -7.69
CA VAL A 181 -7.49 -9.47 -8.38
C VAL A 181 -6.93 -10.89 -8.40
N ASP A 182 -6.95 -11.61 -7.27
CA ASP A 182 -6.49 -13.00 -7.20
C ASP A 182 -7.28 -13.89 -8.14
N PHE A 183 -8.62 -13.79 -8.13
CA PHE A 183 -9.48 -14.51 -9.06
C PHE A 183 -9.12 -14.24 -10.53
N LEU A 184 -8.86 -12.98 -10.88
CA LEU A 184 -8.47 -12.62 -12.24
C LEU A 184 -7.09 -13.17 -12.61
N LEU A 185 -6.13 -13.17 -11.69
CA LEU A 185 -4.80 -13.72 -11.91
C LEU A 185 -4.80 -15.24 -12.07
N GLU A 186 -5.73 -15.95 -11.43
CA GLU A 186 -5.94 -17.40 -11.65
C GLU A 186 -6.42 -17.72 -13.08
N LEU A 187 -7.11 -16.78 -13.72
CA LEU A 187 -7.62 -16.93 -15.09
C LEU A 187 -6.66 -16.35 -16.14
N ALA A 188 -5.78 -15.44 -15.74
CA ALA A 188 -4.81 -14.81 -16.62
C ALA A 188 -3.62 -15.73 -16.93
N ASN A 189 -2.99 -15.51 -18.07
CA ASN A 189 -1.70 -16.15 -18.36
C ASN A 189 -0.57 -15.38 -17.66
N VAL A 190 -0.19 -15.83 -16.46
CA VAL A 190 0.87 -15.21 -15.65
C VAL A 190 2.21 -15.86 -15.97
N THR A 191 3.20 -15.05 -16.35
CA THR A 191 4.56 -15.50 -16.63
C THR A 191 5.55 -14.96 -15.61
N GLU A 192 6.42 -15.81 -15.07
CA GLU A 192 7.50 -15.39 -14.18
C GLU A 192 8.67 -14.82 -14.99
N LYS A 193 9.14 -13.64 -14.62
CA LYS A 193 10.32 -12.99 -15.20
C LYS A 193 11.32 -12.68 -14.07
N PRO A 194 12.56 -13.18 -14.14
CA PRO A 194 13.61 -12.73 -13.24
C PRO A 194 13.96 -11.27 -13.53
N VAL A 195 13.93 -10.43 -12.49
CA VAL A 195 14.24 -8.99 -12.56
C VAL A 195 15.27 -8.63 -11.51
N SER A 196 16.00 -7.53 -11.72
CA SER A 196 16.88 -7.00 -10.69
C SER A 196 16.07 -6.34 -9.57
N ARG A 197 16.69 -6.16 -8.39
CA ARG A 197 16.08 -5.36 -7.30
C ARG A 197 15.77 -3.94 -7.79
N GLU A 198 16.69 -3.32 -8.52
CA GLU A 198 16.49 -1.97 -9.04
C GLU A 198 15.28 -1.89 -9.97
N GLU A 199 15.07 -2.88 -10.85
CA GLU A 199 13.90 -2.94 -11.73
C GLU A 199 12.59 -3.16 -10.94
N LEU A 200 12.61 -4.04 -9.93
CA LEU A 200 11.44 -4.33 -9.11
C LEU A 200 10.92 -3.11 -8.35
N TYR A 201 11.83 -2.31 -7.79
CA TYR A 201 11.52 -1.13 -6.98
C TYR A 201 11.49 0.17 -7.79
N LYS A 202 11.74 0.12 -9.10
CA LYS A 202 11.62 1.30 -9.96
C LYS A 202 10.16 1.75 -9.98
N GLU A 203 9.92 2.99 -9.56
CA GLU A 203 8.61 3.63 -9.73
C GLU A 203 8.31 3.72 -11.23
N GLU A 204 7.19 3.15 -11.65
CA GLU A 204 6.65 3.41 -12.98
C GLU A 204 5.82 4.68 -12.86
N ASP A 205 6.25 5.74 -13.55
CA ASP A 205 5.61 7.05 -13.50
C ASP A 205 4.08 6.91 -13.59
N GLU A 206 3.36 7.31 -12.54
CA GLU A 206 1.89 7.40 -12.53
C GLU A 206 1.34 8.37 -13.59
N LYS A 207 2.22 9.16 -14.23
CA LYS A 207 1.88 10.05 -15.34
C LYS A 207 1.67 9.32 -16.68
N ALA A 208 1.96 8.03 -16.78
CA ALA A 208 1.92 7.28 -18.04
C ALA A 208 0.64 6.45 -18.31
N ALA A 209 -0.35 6.47 -17.40
CA ALA A 209 -1.64 5.78 -17.59
C ALA A 209 -2.79 6.74 -17.34
#